data_AF-A0AAP0KUK7-F1
#
_entry.id   AF-A0AAP0KUK7-F1
#
_cell.length_a   1.000
_cell.length_b   1.000
_cell.length_c   1.000
_cell.angle_alpha   90.00
_cell.angle_beta   90.00
_cell.angle_gamma   90.00
#
_symmetry.space_group_name_H-M   'P 1'
#
loop_
_entity.id
_entity.type
_entity.pdbx_description
1 polymer ?
#
loop_
_entity_poly.entity_id
_entity_poly.type
_entity_poly.pdbx_seq_one_letter_code
_entity_poly.pdbx_strand_id
1 'polypeptide(L)' 'MEFLQFRQGLNDTTIVLIPKIDKPTSMKGFRPSSLCNVMYKTMANVVANHLKPHIHHLISETQSSFVPD' A
#
# COMPACT_ATOMS: atom_id res chain seq x y z
N MET A 1 -23.35 15.33 -8.14
CA MET A 1 -22.12 15.07 -7.36
C MET A 1 -21.95 13.55 -7.27
N GLU A 2 -21.56 12.90 -8.38
CA GLU A 2 -21.46 11.42 -8.48
C GLU A 2 -20.09 10.94 -9.01
N PHE A 3 -19.10 11.82 -9.17
CA PHE A 3 -17.80 11.44 -9.74
C PHE A 3 -16.87 10.68 -8.79
N LEU A 4 -17.29 10.39 -7.55
CA LEU A 4 -16.47 9.71 -6.53
C LEU A 4 -16.89 8.26 -6.25
N GLN A 5 -17.75 7.66 -7.06
CA GLN A 5 -18.09 6.26 -6.86
C GLN A 5 -17.12 5.37 -7.62
N PHE A 6 -16.20 4.74 -6.90
CA PHE A 6 -15.40 3.65 -7.46
C PHE A 6 -16.32 2.54 -7.95
N ARG A 7 -16.01 1.97 -9.12
CA ARG A 7 -16.71 0.79 -9.61
C ARG A 7 -16.67 -0.30 -8.53
N GLN A 8 -17.76 -1.05 -8.38
CA GLN A 8 -17.82 -2.18 -7.45
C GLN A 8 -16.61 -3.11 -7.69
N GLY A 9 -15.94 -3.48 -6.60
CA GLY A 9 -14.77 -4.35 -6.61
C GLY A 9 -13.43 -3.69 -6.93
N LEU A 10 -13.39 -2.37 -7.18
CA LEU A 10 -12.13 -1.69 -7.49
C LEU A 10 -11.19 -1.59 -6.27
N ASN A 11 -11.76 -1.37 -5.09
CA ASN A 11 -11.05 -1.32 -3.81
C ASN A 11 -11.03 -2.67 -3.08
N ASP A 12 -11.52 -3.73 -3.72
CA ASP A 12 -11.41 -5.08 -3.17
C ASP A 12 -9.94 -5.47 -3.06
N THR A 13 -9.65 -6.21 -1.99
CA THR A 13 -8.30 -6.64 -1.67
C THR A 13 -8.32 -8.13 -1.35
N THR A 14 -7.45 -8.89 -2.01
CA THR A 14 -7.23 -10.31 -1.71
C THR A 14 -6.03 -10.43 -0.79
N ILE A 15 -6.21 -11.08 0.36
CA ILE A 15 -5.11 -11.37 1.27
C ILE A 15 -4.43 -12.66 0.81
N VAL A 16 -3.13 -12.58 0.53
CA VAL A 16 -2.28 -13.72 0.20
C VAL A 16 -1.23 -13.89 1.29
N LEU A 17 -1.03 -15.13 1.73
CA LEU A 17 0.00 -15.48 2.72
C LEU A 17 1.29 -15.84 2.00
N ILE A 18 2.34 -15.04 2.19
CA ILE A 18 3.66 -15.31 1.61
C ILE A 18 4.55 -15.93 2.69
N PRO A 19 5.19 -17.09 2.45
CA PRO A 19 6.14 -17.67 3.40
C PRO A 19 7.28 -16.70 3.73
N LYS A 20 7.66 -16.62 5.01
CA LYS A 20 8.86 -15.91 5.50
C LYS A 20 10.07 -16.84 5.59
N ILE A 21 9.83 -18.13 5.79
CA ILE A 21 10.84 -19.18 5.98
C ILE A 21 10.50 -20.39 5.10
N ASP A 22 11.48 -21.25 4.85
CA ASP A 22 11.25 -22.53 4.19
C ASP A 22 10.38 -23.46 5.05
N LYS A 23 9.39 -24.11 4.41
CA LYS A 23 8.46 -25.07 5.02
C LYS A 23 7.85 -24.57 6.35
N PRO A 24 7.05 -23.48 6.31
CA PRO A 24 6.44 -22.93 7.51
C PRO A 24 5.47 -23.94 8.15
N THR A 25 5.67 -24.25 9.42
CA THR A 25 4.83 -25.18 10.21
C THR A 25 3.80 -24.47 11.09
N SER A 26 3.84 -23.13 11.15
CA SER A 26 2.89 -22.31 11.89
C SER A 26 2.57 -21.02 11.15
N MET A 27 1.42 -20.40 11.50
CA MET A 27 0.98 -19.12 10.89
C MET A 27 1.98 -17.97 11.07
N LYS A 28 2.81 -18.00 12.12
CA LYS A 28 3.88 -17.00 12.36
C LYS A 28 4.93 -17.01 11.25
N GLY A 29 5.09 -18.14 10.55
CA GLY A 29 5.98 -18.33 9.42
C GLY A 29 5.51 -17.68 8.11
N PHE A 30 4.35 -17.02 8.10
CA PHE A 30 3.82 -16.30 6.94
C PHE A 30 3.76 -14.80 7.19
N ARG A 31 3.85 -14.01 6.11
CA ARG A 31 3.46 -12.59 6.09
C ARG A 31 2.18 -12.45 5.27
N PRO A 32 1.11 -11.81 5.79
CA PRO A 32 -0.01 -11.43 4.95
C PRO A 32 0.42 -10.32 3.98
N SER A 33 -0.01 -10.41 2.74
CA SER A 33 0.16 -9.38 1.72
C SER A 33 -1.19 -9.10 1.07
N SER A 34 -1.55 -7.83 1.02
CA SER A 34 -2.77 -7.36 0.38
C SER A 34 -2.53 -7.15 -1.11
N LEU A 35 -3.10 -8.01 -1.95
CA LEU A 35 -3.15 -7.81 -3.40
C LEU A 35 -4.38 -6.95 -3.72
N CYS A 36 -4.14 -5.76 -4.26
CA CYS A 36 -5.18 -4.85 -4.70
C CYS A 36 -5.27 -4.83 -6.23
N ASN A 37 -6.35 -4.25 -6.75
CA ASN A 37 -6.50 -4.01 -8.18
C ASN A 37 -5.39 -3.07 -8.69
N VAL A 38 -4.85 -3.36 -9.87
CA VAL A 38 -3.83 -2.52 -10.53
C VAL A 38 -4.33 -1.08 -10.71
N MET A 39 -5.60 -0.88 -11.04
CA MET A 39 -6.19 0.45 -11.15
C MET A 39 -6.16 1.21 -9.82
N TYR A 40 -6.55 0.53 -8.73
CA TYR A 40 -6.46 1.12 -7.39
C TYR A 40 -5.02 1.48 -7.03
N LYS A 41 -4.06 0.58 -7.31
CA LYS A 41 -2.63 0.83 -7.10
C LYS A 41 -2.12 2.02 -7.91
N THR A 42 -2.53 2.16 -9.16
CA THR A 42 -2.17 3.30 -10.01
C THR A 42 -2.68 4.61 -9.43
N MET A 43 -3.95 4.65 -9.00
CA MET A 43 -4.52 5.84 -8.36
C MET A 43 -3.76 6.22 -7.07
N ALA A 44 -3.46 5.23 -6.22
CA ALA A 44 -2.66 5.44 -5.02
C ALA A 44 -1.26 5.97 -5.33
N ASN A 45 -0.60 5.46 -6.38
CA ASN A 45 0.70 5.94 -6.83
C ASN A 45 0.66 7.38 -7.34
N VAL A 46 -0.40 7.77 -8.05
CA VAL A 46 -0.58 9.17 -8.50
C VAL A 46 -0.65 10.11 -7.30
N VAL A 47 -1.45 9.76 -6.29
CA VAL A 47 -1.56 10.56 -5.05
C VAL A 47 -0.22 10.59 -4.31
N ALA A 48 0.46 9.46 -4.17
CA ALA A 48 1.77 9.39 -3.51
C ALA A 48 2.82 10.25 -4.22
N ASN A 49 2.88 10.19 -5.55
CA ASN A 49 3.81 11.00 -6.35
C ASN A 49 3.50 12.50 -6.25
N HIS A 50 2.22 12.86 -6.15
CA HIS A 50 1.82 14.25 -5.92
C HIS A 50 2.23 14.75 -4.53
N LEU A 51 2.16 13.90 -3.50
CA LEU A 51 2.56 14.26 -2.13
C LEU A 51 4.08 14.27 -1.93
N LYS A 52 4.83 13.49 -2.71
CA LYS A 52 6.29 13.34 -2.60
C LYS A 52 7.06 14.66 -2.45
N PRO A 53 6.88 15.71 -3.27
CA PRO A 53 7.62 16.97 -3.12
C PRO A 53 7.27 17.77 -1.85
N HIS A 54 6.13 17.48 -1.22
CA HIS A 54 5.65 18.21 -0.04
C HIS A 54 5.91 17.48 1.27
N ILE A 55 6.29 16.20 1.22
CA ILE A 55 6.32 15.33 2.40
C ILE A 55 7.31 15.83 3.46
N HIS A 56 8.45 16.41 3.07
CA HIS A 56 9.47 16.93 3.98
C HIS A 56 8.95 18.07 4.88
N HIS A 57 7.94 18.81 4.44
CA HIS A 57 7.33 19.89 5.24
C HIS A 57 6.15 19.42 6.09
N LEU A 58 5.66 18.19 5.86
CA LEU A 58 4.48 17.63 6.52
C LEU A 58 4.84 16.64 7.63
N ILE A 59 6.05 16.09 7.61
CA ILE A 59 6.51 15.06 8.55
C ILE A 59 7.46 15.65 9.61
N SER A 60 7.51 15.01 10.79
CA SER A 60 8.49 15.33 11.82
C SER A 60 9.92 15.02 11.37
N GLU A 61 10.90 15.78 11.84
CA GLU A 61 12.34 15.52 11.62
C GLU A 61 12.77 14.12 12.08
N THR A 62 12.06 13.54 13.06
CA THR A 62 12.30 12.18 13.56
C THR A 62 11.74 11.07 12.67
N GLN A 63 11.00 11.41 11.60
CA GLN A 63 10.38 10.45 10.69
C GLN A 63 11.25 10.24 9.44
N SER A 64 12.27 9.40 9.57
CA SER A 64 13.23 9.11 8.48
C SER A 64 12.83 7.95 7.55
N SER A 65 11.78 7.21 7.89
CA SER A 65 11.36 6.06 7.08
C SER A 65 10.52 6.49 5.88
N PHE A 66 10.82 5.94 4.69
CA PHE A 66 10.10 6.19 3.43
C PHE A 66 10.18 7.62 2.88
N VAL A 67 11.16 8.40 3.34
CA VAL A 67 11.51 9.72 2.78
C VAL A 67 12.60 9.51 1.72
N PRO A 68 12.46 10.02 0.49
CA PRO A 68 13.53 9.98 -0.50
C PRO A 68 14.72 10.84 -0.03
N ASP A 69 15.94 10.34 -0.24
CA ASP A 69 17.18 11.12 -0.04
C ASP A 69 17.24 12.36 -0.94
#